data_AF-A0A7W2I3P4-F1
#
_entry.id   AF-A0A7W2I3P4-F1
#
_cell.length_a   1.000
_cell.length_b   1.000
_cell.length_c   1.000
_cell.angle_alpha   90.00
_cell.angle_beta   90.00
_cell.angle_gamma   90.00
#
_symmetry.space_group_name_H-M   'P 1'
#
loop_
_entity.id
_entity.type
_entity.pdbx_description
1 polymer ?
#
loop_
_entity_poly.entity_id
_entity_poly.type
_entity_poly.pdbx_seq_one_letter_code
_entity_poly.pdbx_strand_id
1 'polypeptide(L)' 'MKRLRQFDVVIDCDPSSPPIVGLTSLPGFTHLPRTVEDKNFVMKIKPETRITPLGDKIWRMVLRR' A
#
# COMPACT_ATOMS: atom_id res chain seq x y z
N MET A 1 9.55 0.01 -4.16
CA MET A 1 9.14 1.38 -3.74
C MET A 1 9.24 2.47 -4.80
N LYS A 2 9.97 2.32 -5.93
CA LYS A 2 10.09 3.38 -6.95
C LYS A 2 8.72 3.85 -7.48
N ARG A 3 7.84 2.90 -7.83
CA ARG A 3 6.48 3.18 -8.30
C ARG A 3 5.62 3.92 -7.27
N LEU A 4 5.64 3.47 -6.01
CA LEU A 4 4.86 4.08 -4.91
C LEU A 4 5.21 5.55 -4.71
N ARG A 5 6.49 5.89 -4.84
CA ARG A 5 6.97 7.28 -4.74
C ARG A 5 6.71 8.09 -6.01
N GLN A 6 6.98 7.51 -7.18
CA GLN A 6 6.90 8.21 -8.46
C GLN A 6 5.46 8.61 -8.81
N PHE A 7 4.50 7.76 -8.48
CA PHE A 7 3.08 7.98 -8.81
C PHE A 7 2.24 8.36 -7.58
N ASP A 8 2.89 8.58 -6.43
CA ASP A 8 2.24 8.83 -5.14
C ASP A 8 1.05 7.91 -4.84
N VAL A 9 1.34 6.61 -4.84
CA VAL A 9 0.34 5.56 -4.62
C VAL A 9 0.66 4.71 -3.40
N VAL A 10 -0.37 4.05 -2.90
CA VAL A 10 -0.33 3.05 -1.83
C VAL A 10 -0.85 1.72 -2.36
N ILE A 11 -0.38 0.60 -1.81
CA ILE A 11 -0.88 -0.74 -2.16
C ILE A 11 -2.13 -1.02 -1.34
N ASP A 12 -3.22 -1.40 -1.98
CA ASP A 12 -4.37 -1.98 -1.29
C ASP A 12 -4.37 -3.50 -1.46
N CYS A 13 -4.69 -4.21 -0.39
CA CYS A 13 -4.84 -5.67 -0.37
C CYS A 13 -6.31 -5.99 -0.14
N ASP A 14 -7.02 -6.32 -1.22
CA ASP A 14 -8.44 -6.66 -1.21
C ASP A 14 -8.67 -7.84 -2.17
N PRO A 15 -9.07 -9.03 -1.67
CA PRO A 15 -9.30 -10.22 -2.51
C PRO A 15 -10.27 -10.01 -3.67
N SER A 16 -11.18 -9.05 -3.57
CA SER A 16 -12.14 -8.71 -4.62
C SER A 16 -11.52 -7.88 -5.76
N SER A 17 -10.32 -7.32 -5.55
CA SER A 17 -9.62 -6.55 -6.57
C SER A 17 -9.26 -7.43 -7.76
N PRO A 18 -9.60 -7.03 -9.00
CA PRO A 18 -9.27 -7.79 -10.18
C PRO A 18 -7.75 -7.83 -10.42
N PRO A 19 -7.23 -8.85 -11.12
CA PRO A 19 -5.83 -8.88 -11.50
C PRO A 19 -5.49 -7.72 -12.45
N ILE A 20 -4.29 -7.17 -12.30
CA ILE A 20 -3.79 -6.12 -13.19
C ILE A 20 -3.06 -6.80 -14.35
N VAL A 21 -3.74 -6.87 -15.51
CA VAL A 21 -3.19 -7.47 -16.74
C VAL A 21 -1.84 -6.82 -17.09
N GLY A 22 -0.82 -7.65 -17.33
CA GLY A 22 0.55 -7.20 -17.59
C GLY A 22 1.41 -6.90 -16.36
N LEU A 23 0.85 -7.03 -15.14
CA LEU A 23 1.58 -6.88 -13.89
C LEU A 23 1.47 -8.11 -12.98
N THR A 24 0.26 -8.61 -12.75
CA THR A 24 -0.02 -9.81 -11.95
C THR A 24 -1.21 -10.55 -12.53
N SER A 25 -1.11 -11.88 -12.61
CA SER A 25 -2.24 -12.76 -12.95
C SER A 25 -3.14 -13.05 -11.76
N LEU A 26 -2.67 -12.77 -10.54
CA LEU A 26 -3.42 -12.99 -9.31
C LEU A 26 -4.22 -11.73 -8.94
N PRO A 27 -5.50 -11.89 -8.53
CA PRO A 27 -6.28 -10.82 -7.92
C PRO A 27 -5.70 -10.47 -6.54
N GLY A 28 -6.27 -9.46 -5.89
CA GLY A 28 -5.96 -9.17 -4.49
C GLY A 28 -5.16 -7.90 -4.25
N PHE A 29 -4.48 -7.36 -5.27
CA PHE A 29 -3.61 -6.21 -5.10
C PHE A 29 -3.92 -5.11 -6.11
N THR A 30 -4.10 -3.89 -5.61
CA THR A 30 -4.23 -2.70 -6.46
C THR A 30 -3.37 -1.54 -5.96
N HIS A 31 -3.06 -0.61 -6.85
CA HIS A 31 -2.42 0.65 -6.48
C HIS A 31 -3.51 1.73 -6.41
N LEU A 32 -3.65 2.36 -5.25
CA LEU A 32 -4.59 3.46 -5.05
C LEU A 32 -3.83 4.78 -4.88
N PRO A 33 -4.41 5.92 -5.30
CA PRO A 33 -3.87 7.23 -4.94
C PRO A 33 -3.69 7.35 -3.42
N ARG A 34 -2.56 7.93 -3.00
CA ARG A 34 -2.29 8.17 -1.58
C ARG A 34 -3.23 9.24 -1.03
N THR A 35 -3.67 9.02 0.21
CA THR A 35 -4.45 9.96 1.02
C THR A 35 -3.67 10.38 2.26
N VAL A 36 -4.10 11.45 2.94
CA VAL A 36 -3.41 11.96 4.16
C VAL A 36 -3.44 10.92 5.28
N GLU A 37 -4.50 10.12 5.34
CA GLU A 37 -4.72 9.05 6.30
C GLU A 37 -3.73 7.90 6.14
N ASP A 38 -3.25 7.65 4.91
CA ASP A 38 -2.25 6.63 4.62
C ASP A 38 -0.87 7.01 5.18
N LYS A 39 -0.66 8.28 5.57
CA LYS A 39 0.60 8.80 6.11
C LYS A 39 1.78 8.37 5.22
N ASN A 40 2.77 7.69 5.79
CA ASN A 40 3.91 7.10 5.07
C ASN A 40 3.82 5.58 4.91
N PHE A 41 2.64 4.98 5.08
CA PHE A 41 2.50 3.54 4.88
C PHE A 41 2.65 3.17 3.40
N VAL A 42 3.25 2.01 3.16
CA VAL A 42 3.38 1.36 1.86
C VAL A 42 2.05 0.73 1.43
N MET A 43 1.25 0.29 2.41
CA MET A 43 -0.05 -0.34 2.23
C MET A 43 -1.16 0.48 2.87
N LYS A 44 -2.37 0.38 2.31
CA LYS A 44 -3.57 1.00 2.86
C LYS A 44 -3.96 0.21 4.10
N ILE A 45 -4.07 0.90 5.22
CA ILE A 45 -4.46 0.29 6.50
C ILE A 45 -5.96 0.46 6.62
N LYS A 46 -6.70 -0.65 6.57
CA LYS A 46 -8.16 -0.61 6.74
C LYS A 46 -8.51 -0.28 8.21
N PRO A 47 -9.62 0.41 8.48
CA PRO A 47 -9.99 0.82 9.85
C PRO A 47 -10.04 -0.32 10.88
N GLU A 48 -10.42 -1.52 10.45
CA GLU A 48 -10.48 -2.74 11.26
C GLU A 48 -9.11 -3.39 11.49
N THR A 49 -8.07 -2.95 10.78
CA THR A 49 -6.73 -3.53 10.87
C THR A 49 -5.97 -2.96 12.07
N ARG A 50 -5.65 -3.82 13.04
CA ARG A 50 -4.74 -3.47 14.12
C ARG A 50 -3.28 -3.62 13.66
N ILE A 51 -2.55 -2.51 13.59
CA ILE A 51 -1.11 -2.53 13.32
C ILE A 51 -0.33 -2.76 14.62
N THR A 52 0.61 -3.71 14.61
CA THR A 52 1.54 -3.91 15.72
C THR A 52 2.66 -2.86 15.71
N PRO A 53 3.32 -2.57 16.85
CA PRO A 53 4.45 -1.64 16.87
C PRO A 53 5.59 -2.00 15.91
N LEU A 54 5.79 -3.30 15.65
CA LEU A 54 6.76 -3.77 14.65
C LEU A 54 6.25 -3.52 13.22
N GLY A 55 4.98 -3.83 12.96
CA GLY A 55 4.35 -3.59 11.66
C GLY A 55 4.39 -2.11 11.26
N ASP A 56 4.15 -1.20 12.22
CA ASP A 56 4.24 0.24 11.99
C ASP A 56 5.60 0.66 11.44
N LYS A 57 6.69 0.05 11.92
CA LYS A 57 8.05 0.32 11.48
C LYS A 57 8.36 -0.28 10.10
N ILE A 58 7.96 -1.54 9.88
CA ILE A 58 8.29 -2.28 8.64
C ILE A 58 7.53 -1.73 7.43
N TRP A 59 6.25 -1.41 7.63
CA TRP A 59 5.36 -1.02 6.53
C TRP A 59 5.44 0.46 6.16
N ARG A 60 6.32 1.24 6.79
CA ARG A 60 6.53 2.64 6.45
C ARG A 60 7.60 2.81 5.39
N MET A 61 7.36 3.73 4.46
CA MET A 61 8.40 4.21 3.57
C MET A 61 9.43 4.99 4.38
N VAL A 62 10.70 4.63 4.19
CA VAL A 62 11.81 5.43 4.72
C VAL A 62 11.73 6.82 4.08
N LEU A 63 11.51 7.84 4.91
CA LEU A 63 11.65 9.23 4.53
C LEU A 63 13.13 9.46 4.21
N ARG A 64 13.45 9.77 2.96
CA ARG A 64 14.79 10.27 2.66
C ARG A 64 14.84 11.72 3.13
N ARG A 65 15.79 12.02 4.03
CA ARG A 65 16.19 13.40 4.35
C ARG A 65 16.80 14.05 3.12
#